data_AF-A0A542Y4I1-F1
#
_entry.id   AF-A0A542Y4I1-F1
#
_cell.length_a   1.000
_cell.length_b   1.000
_cell.length_c   1.000
_cell.angle_alpha   90.00
_cell.angle_beta   90.00
_cell.angle_gamma   90.00
#
_symmetry.space_group_name_H-M   'P 1'
#
loop_
_entity.id
_entity.type
_entity.pdbx_description
1 polymer ?
#
loop_
_entity_poly.entity_id
_entity_poly.type
_entity_poly.pdbx_seq_one_letter_code
_entity_poly.pdbx_strand_id
1 'polypeptide(L)'
;MLKAAFVDVPDEGLSAQELVDRVFEAVKHTAWGPEFALNFMRRVYRTPRGPIFHNSMLISAVSAFETHLARLAEEYYRCAPAALHDLPRESVKEFSLRELQDLGSVDEAIEIAIERRVTQLMFGSLTDWKKFFADRIKLDFADYAQIWDEVKEVFERRNCVVHNDSRASRRYVQNYSETEIGAPLYADVAYVEWAIERLELLGVLFHTQVWVKFALNQKEVIDALEITAFEALKDQRWVFSRALYEKWTQLPLSQAESHMAKVNLWITSKEEHGLAAIQSEVEAWDISGSDELYSLARLCLLDQVDGAFKLLPALIDRDKIDGRALATWPLLRPLREDPRINEHSEIMREYLHDENEISAAERLEVEAETAMDLDSFTSEVIDSGTDGTGEPEVTTSG
;
A
#
# COMPACT_ATOMS: atom_id res chain seq x y z
N MET A 1 20.60 -41.06 -23.42
CA MET A 1 19.43 -41.71 -22.81
C MET A 1 18.11 -41.00 -23.16
N LEU A 2 17.96 -39.68 -22.97
CA LEU A 2 16.72 -38.95 -23.31
C LEU A 2 16.27 -39.11 -24.78
N LYS A 3 17.19 -39.10 -25.75
CA LYS A 3 16.86 -39.23 -27.17
C LYS A 3 16.07 -40.51 -27.50
N ALA A 4 16.36 -41.64 -26.86
CA ALA A 4 15.69 -42.91 -27.17
C ALA A 4 14.22 -42.95 -26.71
N ALA A 5 13.82 -42.13 -25.73
CA ALA A 5 12.46 -42.12 -25.20
C ALA A 5 11.47 -41.31 -26.07
N PHE A 6 11.96 -40.46 -26.99
CA PHE A 6 11.14 -39.51 -27.74
C PHE A 6 11.26 -39.62 -29.27
N VAL A 7 11.97 -40.63 -29.78
CA VAL A 7 12.22 -40.80 -31.23
C VAL A 7 10.98 -41.26 -32.00
N ASP A 8 9.99 -41.85 -31.33
CA ASP A 8 8.79 -42.44 -31.96
C ASP A 8 7.49 -41.71 -31.59
N VAL A 9 7.51 -40.41 -31.25
CA VAL A 9 6.28 -39.65 -30.98
C VAL A 9 5.78 -39.04 -32.31
N PRO A 10 4.68 -39.54 -32.90
CA PRO A 10 4.15 -39.02 -34.16
C PRO A 10 3.47 -37.66 -33.95
N ASP A 11 3.61 -36.75 -34.91
CA ASP A 11 3.00 -35.42 -34.93
C ASP A 11 1.53 -35.48 -35.40
N GLU A 12 0.73 -36.33 -34.74
CA GLU A 12 -0.62 -36.69 -35.17
C GLU A 12 -1.68 -36.16 -34.18
N GLY A 13 -1.94 -34.85 -34.17
CA GLY A 13 -3.20 -34.28 -33.65
C GLY A 13 -3.69 -34.74 -32.26
N LEU A 14 -2.80 -35.25 -31.41
CA LEU A 14 -3.15 -35.86 -30.12
C LEU A 14 -3.77 -34.81 -29.20
N SER A 15 -4.79 -35.20 -28.45
CA SER A 15 -5.26 -34.38 -27.33
C SER A 15 -4.17 -34.27 -26.27
N ALA A 16 -4.21 -33.20 -25.46
CA ALA A 16 -3.23 -32.97 -24.40
C ALA A 16 -3.13 -34.17 -23.43
N GLN A 17 -4.25 -34.85 -23.18
CA GLN A 17 -4.32 -36.04 -22.33
C GLN A 17 -3.57 -37.24 -22.95
N GLU A 18 -3.75 -37.49 -24.24
CA GLU A 18 -3.12 -38.62 -24.93
C GLU A 18 -1.59 -38.44 -25.05
N LEU A 19 -1.13 -37.21 -25.27
CA LEU A 19 0.29 -36.89 -25.26
C LEU A 19 0.90 -37.16 -23.88
N VAL A 20 0.21 -36.70 -22.85
CA VAL A 20 0.56 -36.88 -21.44
C VAL A 20 0.69 -38.35 -21.05
N ASP A 21 -0.30 -39.16 -21.39
CA ASP A 21 -0.33 -40.58 -21.05
C ASP A 21 0.83 -41.30 -21.74
N ARG A 22 1.12 -40.96 -23.00
CA ARG A 22 2.27 -41.51 -23.74
C ARG A 22 3.61 -41.11 -23.12
N VAL A 23 3.78 -39.85 -22.72
CA VAL A 23 5.01 -39.40 -22.05
C VAL A 23 5.19 -40.15 -20.73
N PHE A 24 4.13 -40.29 -19.92
CA PHE A 24 4.19 -41.04 -18.67
C PHE A 24 4.57 -42.50 -18.90
N GLU A 25 3.93 -43.18 -19.86
CA GLU A 25 4.21 -44.57 -20.22
C GLU A 25 5.67 -44.78 -20.66
N ALA A 26 6.24 -43.84 -21.43
CA ALA A 26 7.62 -43.92 -21.90
C ALA A 26 8.65 -43.83 -20.77
N VAL A 27 8.33 -43.14 -19.67
CA VAL A 27 9.31 -42.85 -18.61
C VAL A 27 9.03 -43.56 -17.28
N LYS A 28 7.82 -44.09 -17.03
CA LYS A 28 7.40 -44.62 -15.72
C LYS A 28 8.28 -45.72 -15.13
N HIS A 29 9.00 -46.46 -15.96
CA HIS A 29 9.90 -47.54 -15.52
C HIS A 29 11.34 -47.09 -15.23
N THR A 30 11.64 -45.81 -15.44
CA THR A 30 12.97 -45.25 -15.15
C THR A 30 13.01 -44.67 -13.74
N ALA A 31 14.20 -44.66 -13.11
CA ALA A 31 14.36 -44.14 -11.75
C ALA A 31 14.01 -42.64 -11.60
N TRP A 32 14.12 -41.87 -12.69
CA TRP A 32 13.82 -40.43 -12.74
C TRP A 32 12.45 -40.11 -13.36
N GLY A 33 11.83 -41.08 -14.04
CA GLY A 33 10.71 -40.83 -14.94
C GLY A 33 9.41 -40.45 -14.25
N PRO A 34 8.99 -41.11 -13.16
CA PRO A 34 7.78 -40.68 -12.42
C PRO A 34 7.85 -39.24 -11.95
N GLU A 35 9.00 -38.79 -11.42
CA GLU A 35 9.20 -37.40 -10.98
C GLU A 35 9.23 -36.43 -12.16
N PHE A 36 9.92 -36.78 -13.25
CA PHE A 36 9.93 -35.98 -14.48
C PHE A 36 8.54 -35.85 -15.08
N ALA A 37 7.80 -36.96 -15.24
CA ALA A 37 6.46 -36.94 -15.80
C ALA A 37 5.53 -36.11 -14.93
N LEU A 38 5.58 -36.26 -13.60
CA LEU A 38 4.77 -35.45 -12.69
C LEU A 38 5.10 -33.95 -12.78
N ASN A 39 6.37 -33.59 -12.96
CA ASN A 39 6.79 -32.20 -13.19
C ASN A 39 6.40 -31.68 -14.59
N PHE A 40 6.46 -32.52 -15.62
CA PHE A 40 6.04 -32.20 -16.98
C PHE A 40 4.53 -31.98 -17.04
N MET A 41 3.77 -32.87 -16.42
CA MET A 41 2.32 -32.79 -16.24
C MET A 41 1.90 -31.48 -15.60
N ARG A 42 2.54 -31.10 -14.49
CA ARG A 42 2.30 -29.80 -13.83
C ARG A 42 2.53 -28.60 -14.74
N ARG A 43 3.35 -28.73 -15.79
CA ARG A 43 3.64 -27.66 -16.76
C ARG A 43 2.71 -27.69 -17.98
N VAL A 44 2.29 -28.87 -18.43
CA VAL A 44 1.39 -29.05 -19.60
C VAL A 44 -0.05 -28.73 -19.24
N TYR A 45 -0.53 -29.19 -18.09
CA TYR A 45 -1.80 -28.74 -17.56
C TYR A 45 -1.60 -27.32 -17.05
N ARG A 46 -2.07 -26.35 -17.83
CA ARG A 46 -1.95 -24.91 -17.53
C ARG A 46 -2.23 -24.66 -16.05
N THR A 47 -1.24 -24.10 -15.36
CA THR A 47 -1.43 -23.53 -14.04
C THR A 47 -2.65 -22.60 -14.09
N PRO A 48 -3.57 -22.68 -13.10
CA PRO A 48 -4.65 -21.72 -13.00
C PRO A 48 -4.08 -20.29 -13.11
N ARG A 49 -4.63 -19.48 -14.02
CA ARG A 49 -4.11 -18.13 -14.30
C ARG A 49 -4.22 -17.20 -13.10
N GLY A 50 -5.23 -17.42 -12.24
CA GLY A 50 -5.46 -16.63 -11.02
C GLY A 50 -4.24 -16.61 -10.09
N PRO A 51 -3.74 -17.76 -9.60
CA PRO A 51 -2.53 -17.83 -8.80
C PRO A 51 -1.31 -17.13 -9.41
N ILE A 52 -1.10 -17.22 -10.73
CA ILE A 52 0.00 -16.50 -11.40
C ILE A 52 -0.21 -14.98 -11.24
N PHE A 53 -1.42 -14.50 -11.55
CA PHE A 53 -1.76 -13.09 -11.44
C PHE A 53 -1.61 -12.57 -10.00
N HIS A 54 -2.17 -13.27 -9.01
CA HIS A 54 -2.07 -12.88 -7.60
C HIS A 54 -0.62 -12.91 -7.09
N ASN A 55 0.16 -13.92 -7.48
CA ASN A 55 1.58 -13.97 -7.15
C ASN A 55 2.35 -12.79 -7.75
N SER A 56 2.06 -12.41 -9.01
CA SER A 56 2.64 -11.22 -9.63
C SER A 56 2.23 -9.94 -8.92
N MET A 57 0.98 -9.82 -8.46
CA MET A 57 0.52 -8.69 -7.64
C MET A 57 1.25 -8.62 -6.31
N LEU A 58 1.41 -9.75 -5.61
CA LEU A 58 2.17 -9.84 -4.36
C LEU A 58 3.63 -9.39 -4.54
N ILE A 59 4.29 -9.88 -5.60
CA ILE A 59 5.65 -9.45 -5.94
C ILE A 59 5.70 -7.94 -6.19
N SER A 60 4.76 -7.43 -6.98
CA SER A 60 4.71 -6.01 -7.34
C SER A 60 4.44 -5.13 -6.12
N ALA A 61 3.54 -5.54 -5.22
CA ALA A 61 3.21 -4.84 -3.99
C ALA A 61 4.44 -4.76 -3.06
N VAL A 62 5.16 -5.88 -2.88
CA VAL A 62 6.41 -5.89 -2.11
C VAL A 62 7.44 -4.94 -2.75
N SER A 63 7.62 -4.99 -4.07
CA SER A 63 8.58 -4.09 -4.76
C SER A 63 8.19 -2.61 -4.69
N ALA A 64 6.89 -2.28 -4.75
CA ALA A 64 6.39 -0.93 -4.53
C ALA A 64 6.70 -0.46 -3.10
N PHE A 65 6.49 -1.31 -2.10
CA PHE A 65 6.84 -1.02 -0.71
C PHE A 65 8.34 -0.84 -0.51
N GLU A 66 9.19 -1.70 -1.10
CA GLU A 66 10.65 -1.55 -1.08
C GLU A 66 11.09 -0.19 -1.65
N THR A 67 10.47 0.21 -2.77
CA THR A 67 10.72 1.52 -3.41
C THR A 67 10.29 2.67 -2.50
N HIS A 68 9.14 2.56 -1.85
CA HIS A 68 8.65 3.54 -0.88
C HIS A 68 9.63 3.72 0.29
N LEU A 69 10.13 2.61 0.87
CA LEU A 69 11.11 2.67 1.95
C LEU A 69 12.43 3.32 1.52
N ALA A 70 12.88 3.05 0.29
CA ALA A 70 14.08 3.69 -0.27
C ALA A 70 13.90 5.21 -0.38
N ARG A 71 12.78 5.65 -0.98
CA ARG A 71 12.44 7.08 -1.12
C ARG A 71 12.33 7.76 0.25
N LEU A 72 11.69 7.12 1.21
CA LEU A 72 11.56 7.65 2.56
C LEU A 72 12.92 7.81 3.25
N ALA A 73 13.85 6.87 3.03
CA ALA A 73 15.21 6.98 3.53
C ALA A 73 15.98 8.13 2.84
N GLU A 74 15.79 8.34 1.53
CA GLU A 74 16.35 9.50 0.82
C GLU A 74 15.81 10.81 1.38
N GLU A 75 14.49 10.94 1.51
CA GLU A 75 13.82 12.12 2.08
C GLU A 75 14.33 12.44 3.49
N TYR A 76 14.49 11.42 4.34
CA TYR A 76 15.11 11.57 5.66
C TYR A 76 16.51 12.19 5.57
N TYR A 77 17.36 11.70 4.68
CA TYR A 77 18.72 12.22 4.53
C TYR A 77 18.77 13.60 3.87
N ARG A 78 17.85 13.92 2.95
CA ARG A 78 17.73 15.27 2.39
C ARG A 78 17.28 16.28 3.46
N CYS A 79 16.37 15.90 4.34
CA CYS A 79 15.95 16.72 5.48
C CYS A 79 17.00 16.81 6.59
N ALA A 80 17.85 15.79 6.74
CA ALA A 80 18.92 15.76 7.74
C ALA A 80 20.27 15.25 7.18
N PRO A 81 20.95 16.01 6.32
CA PRO A 81 22.19 15.55 5.67
C PRO A 81 23.31 15.22 6.68
N ALA A 82 23.33 15.93 7.81
CA ALA A 82 24.29 15.68 8.90
C ALA A 82 24.22 14.24 9.45
N ALA A 83 23.09 13.53 9.29
CA ALA A 83 22.95 12.13 9.70
C ALA A 83 23.86 11.17 8.90
N LEU A 84 24.41 11.62 7.76
CA LEU A 84 25.43 10.89 7.00
C LEU A 84 26.78 10.87 7.73
N HIS A 85 27.05 11.86 8.59
CA HIS A 85 28.31 11.96 9.33
C HIS A 85 28.40 10.95 10.49
N ASP A 86 27.25 10.59 11.07
CA ASP A 86 27.14 9.69 12.23
C ASP A 86 27.17 8.19 11.84
N LEU A 87 27.57 7.90 10.60
CA LEU A 87 27.72 6.54 10.10
C LEU A 87 29.05 5.92 10.58
N PRO A 88 29.06 4.62 10.92
CA PRO A 88 30.32 3.90 11.16
C PRO A 88 31.30 4.15 10.01
N ARG A 89 32.59 4.39 10.30
CA ARG A 89 33.61 4.70 9.28
C ARG A 89 33.64 3.69 8.13
N GLU A 90 33.38 2.42 8.42
CA GLU A 90 33.34 1.33 7.43
C GLU A 90 32.17 1.44 6.44
N SER A 91 31.14 2.21 6.78
CA SER A 91 29.95 2.47 5.95
C SER A 91 29.98 3.82 5.24
N VAL A 92 30.98 4.66 5.54
CA VAL A 92 31.20 5.92 4.84
C VAL A 92 32.18 5.66 3.69
N LYS A 93 31.68 5.65 2.45
CA LYS A 93 32.57 5.68 1.29
C LYS A 93 33.10 7.09 1.12
N GLU A 94 34.36 7.30 1.49
CA GLU A 94 35.06 8.56 1.20
C GLU A 94 35.15 8.79 -0.31
N PHE A 95 34.97 10.03 -0.74
CA PHE A 95 35.22 10.43 -2.12
C PHE A 95 36.73 10.52 -2.36
N SER A 96 37.20 9.88 -3.43
CA SER A 96 38.58 10.07 -3.91
C SER A 96 38.80 11.49 -4.40
N LEU A 97 40.06 11.94 -4.42
CA LEU A 97 40.40 13.27 -4.97
C LEU A 97 39.93 13.44 -6.41
N ARG A 98 39.95 12.36 -7.20
CA ARG A 98 39.44 12.36 -8.58
C ARG A 98 37.93 12.58 -8.62
N GLU A 99 37.17 11.85 -7.82
CA GLU A 99 35.72 12.06 -7.73
C GLU A 99 35.40 13.47 -7.27
N LEU A 100 36.11 14.02 -6.27
CA LEU A 100 35.93 15.41 -5.83
C LEU A 100 36.26 16.46 -6.90
N GLN A 101 37.19 16.16 -7.83
CA GLN A 101 37.51 17.02 -8.96
C GLN A 101 36.45 16.96 -10.07
N ASP A 102 35.79 15.81 -10.21
CA ASP A 102 34.72 15.59 -11.18
C ASP A 102 33.37 16.14 -10.66
N LEU A 103 33.22 16.32 -9.34
CA LEU A 103 32.04 16.91 -8.72
C LEU A 103 32.01 18.44 -8.88
N GLY A 104 30.88 18.97 -9.35
CA GLY A 104 30.67 20.40 -9.58
C GLY A 104 30.33 21.18 -8.32
N SER A 105 29.82 20.53 -7.28
CA SER A 105 29.46 21.18 -6.01
C SER A 105 29.47 20.22 -4.81
N VAL A 106 29.42 20.80 -3.60
CA VAL A 106 29.21 20.03 -2.36
C VAL A 106 27.80 19.40 -2.33
N ASP A 107 26.79 20.07 -2.88
CA ASP A 107 25.43 19.55 -2.94
C ASP A 107 25.35 18.29 -3.81
N GLU A 108 26.06 18.26 -4.93
CA GLU A 108 26.18 17.07 -5.78
C GLU A 108 26.87 15.90 -5.03
N ALA A 109 27.88 16.21 -4.22
CA ALA A 109 28.53 15.23 -3.36
C ALA A 109 27.57 14.67 -2.30
N ILE A 110 26.69 15.50 -1.74
CA ILE A 110 25.66 15.08 -0.78
C ILE A 110 24.66 14.14 -1.45
N GLU A 111 24.11 14.48 -2.61
CA GLU A 111 23.13 13.62 -3.29
C GLU A 111 23.73 12.25 -3.65
N ILE A 112 24.97 12.20 -4.15
CA ILE A 112 25.64 10.92 -4.43
C ILE A 112 25.89 10.13 -3.14
N ALA A 113 26.22 10.80 -2.03
CA ALA A 113 26.38 10.13 -0.74
C ALA A 113 25.05 9.54 -0.25
N ILE A 114 23.93 10.25 -0.42
CA ILE A 114 22.58 9.77 -0.12
C ILE A 114 22.26 8.54 -0.97
N GLU A 115 22.43 8.62 -2.29
CA GLU A 115 22.14 7.51 -3.22
C GLU A 115 22.94 6.25 -2.86
N ARG A 116 24.26 6.40 -2.64
CA ARG A 116 25.14 5.30 -2.21
C ARG A 116 24.67 4.69 -0.91
N ARG A 117 24.24 5.53 0.05
CA ARG A 117 23.81 5.08 1.37
C ARG A 117 22.48 4.34 1.31
N VAL A 118 21.50 4.87 0.59
CA VAL A 118 20.18 4.24 0.43
C VAL A 118 20.32 2.94 -0.35
N THR A 119 21.09 2.93 -1.43
CA THR A 119 21.40 1.69 -2.19
C THR A 119 21.98 0.61 -1.27
N GLN A 120 22.96 0.95 -0.42
CA GLN A 120 23.53 0.00 0.54
C GLN A 120 22.47 -0.50 1.55
N LEU A 121 21.60 0.37 2.05
CA LEU A 121 20.51 -0.01 2.94
C LEU A 121 19.55 -0.99 2.27
N MET A 122 19.18 -0.74 1.02
CA MET A 122 18.23 -1.58 0.27
C MET A 122 18.79 -2.96 -0.11
N PHE A 123 20.11 -3.14 -0.16
CA PHE A 123 20.73 -4.47 -0.24
C PHE A 123 20.65 -5.27 1.06
N GLY A 124 20.28 -4.62 2.17
CA GLY A 124 20.09 -5.25 3.47
C GLY A 124 18.80 -6.08 3.57
N SER A 125 18.66 -6.76 4.71
CA SER A 125 17.46 -7.50 5.09
C SER A 125 16.40 -6.61 5.73
N LEU A 126 15.17 -7.11 5.88
CA LEU A 126 14.13 -6.46 6.69
C LEU A 126 14.62 -6.08 8.11
N THR A 127 15.50 -6.90 8.70
CA THR A 127 16.11 -6.61 10.01
C THR A 127 17.02 -5.38 9.94
N ASP A 128 17.76 -5.21 8.85
CA ASP A 128 18.62 -4.04 8.65
C ASP A 128 17.78 -2.78 8.46
N TRP A 129 16.66 -2.89 7.75
CA TRP A 129 15.69 -1.79 7.59
C TRP A 129 15.06 -1.42 8.93
N LYS A 130 14.59 -2.41 9.70
CA LYS A 130 14.07 -2.22 11.06
C LYS A 130 15.05 -1.43 11.91
N LYS A 131 16.32 -1.84 11.90
CA LYS A 131 17.38 -1.17 12.65
C LYS A 131 17.58 0.26 12.19
N PHE A 132 17.60 0.51 10.88
CA PHE A 132 17.71 1.87 10.34
C PHE A 132 16.57 2.78 10.83
N PHE A 133 15.32 2.35 10.67
CA PHE A 133 14.15 3.13 11.08
C PHE A 133 14.12 3.34 12.61
N ALA A 134 14.52 2.34 13.41
CA ALA A 134 14.62 2.46 14.85
C ALA A 134 15.73 3.44 15.29
N ASP A 135 16.94 3.27 14.76
CA ASP A 135 18.11 4.00 15.25
C ASP A 135 18.17 5.44 14.73
N ARG A 136 17.77 5.68 13.47
CA ARG A 136 17.93 6.97 12.78
C ARG A 136 16.66 7.80 12.78
N ILE A 137 15.54 7.16 12.45
CA ILE A 137 14.24 7.82 12.42
C ILE A 137 13.65 7.90 13.84
N LYS A 138 14.12 7.05 14.78
CA LYS A 138 13.61 6.94 16.16
C LYS A 138 12.19 6.40 16.20
N LEU A 139 11.91 5.45 15.30
CA LEU A 139 10.64 4.76 15.25
C LEU A 139 10.60 3.67 16.33
N ASP A 140 9.60 3.71 17.21
CA ASP A 140 9.37 2.65 18.18
C ASP A 140 8.61 1.49 17.52
N PHE A 141 9.28 0.35 17.36
CA PHE A 141 8.67 -0.83 16.77
C PHE A 141 7.74 -1.59 17.71
N ALA A 142 7.71 -1.26 19.01
CA ALA A 142 6.72 -1.83 19.93
C ALA A 142 5.29 -1.47 19.47
N ASP A 143 5.09 -0.22 19.05
CA ASP A 143 3.81 0.30 18.55
C ASP A 143 3.35 -0.38 17.25
N TYR A 144 4.27 -1.01 16.52
CA TYR A 144 4.00 -1.63 15.22
C TYR A 144 4.31 -3.12 15.19
N ALA A 145 4.51 -3.76 16.36
CA ALA A 145 5.05 -5.11 16.42
C ALA A 145 4.21 -6.12 15.64
N GLN A 146 2.88 -6.05 15.78
CA GLN A 146 1.97 -6.93 15.05
C GLN A 146 2.05 -6.72 13.54
N ILE A 147 1.88 -5.49 13.05
CA ILE A 147 1.92 -5.16 11.61
C ILE A 147 3.29 -5.53 11.03
N TRP A 148 4.37 -5.35 11.79
CA TRP A 148 5.71 -5.72 11.37
C TRP A 148 5.88 -7.23 11.14
N ASP A 149 5.36 -8.05 12.05
CA ASP A 149 5.42 -9.51 11.91
C ASP A 149 4.54 -10.01 10.75
N GLU A 150 3.41 -9.34 10.49
CA GLU A 150 2.55 -9.56 9.32
C GLU A 150 3.30 -9.22 8.02
N VAL A 151 3.94 -8.05 7.93
CA VAL A 151 4.76 -7.67 6.76
C VAL A 151 5.96 -8.61 6.57
N LYS A 152 6.57 -9.08 7.66
CA LYS A 152 7.65 -10.08 7.57
C LYS A 152 7.16 -11.37 6.93
N GLU A 153 5.94 -11.81 7.23
CA GLU A 153 5.33 -12.99 6.60
C GLU A 153 5.14 -12.77 5.10
N VAL A 154 4.63 -11.59 4.71
CA VAL A 154 4.45 -11.20 3.31
C VAL A 154 5.76 -11.30 2.52
N PHE A 155 6.87 -10.82 3.09
CA PHE A 155 8.20 -10.94 2.46
C PHE A 155 8.69 -12.39 2.37
N GLU A 156 8.54 -13.19 3.43
CA GLU A 156 8.93 -14.60 3.42
C GLU A 156 8.08 -15.42 2.43
N ARG A 157 6.79 -15.11 2.31
CA ARG A 157 5.92 -15.74 1.32
C ARG A 157 6.29 -15.31 -0.09
N ARG A 158 6.53 -14.02 -0.34
CA ARG A 158 7.03 -13.52 -1.63
C ARG A 158 8.33 -14.21 -2.03
N ASN A 159 9.24 -14.44 -1.08
CA ASN A 159 10.46 -15.20 -1.34
C ASN A 159 10.18 -16.65 -1.76
N CYS A 160 9.19 -17.31 -1.14
CA CYS A 160 8.76 -18.64 -1.55
C CYS A 160 8.09 -18.64 -2.93
N VAL A 161 7.31 -17.62 -3.26
CA VAL A 161 6.72 -17.43 -4.59
C VAL A 161 7.79 -17.31 -5.66
N VAL A 162 8.82 -16.48 -5.44
CA VAL A 162 9.87 -16.24 -6.44
C VAL A 162 10.87 -17.39 -6.55
N HIS A 163 11.28 -17.98 -5.41
CA HIS A 163 12.43 -18.88 -5.37
C HIS A 163 12.10 -20.33 -5.03
N ASN A 164 10.85 -20.65 -4.66
CA ASN A 164 10.48 -21.99 -4.21
C ASN A 164 9.14 -22.47 -4.79
N ASP A 165 8.80 -22.05 -6.03
CA ASP A 165 7.60 -22.48 -6.76
C ASP A 165 6.29 -22.29 -5.97
N SER A 166 6.20 -21.19 -5.21
CA SER A 166 5.09 -20.94 -4.28
C SER A 166 4.88 -22.08 -3.29
N ARG A 167 5.96 -22.66 -2.77
CA ARG A 167 5.92 -23.69 -1.72
C ARG A 167 6.66 -23.24 -0.48
N ALA A 168 6.22 -23.70 0.68
CA ALA A 168 6.87 -23.41 1.94
C ALA A 168 8.29 -23.97 1.95
N SER A 169 9.28 -23.08 2.08
CA SER A 169 10.68 -23.46 2.23
C SER A 169 10.99 -23.86 3.68
N ARG A 170 12.13 -24.51 3.92
CA ARG A 170 12.59 -24.77 5.30
C ARG A 170 12.71 -23.48 6.13
N ARG A 171 13.18 -22.39 5.52
CA ARG A 171 13.30 -21.08 6.15
C ARG A 171 11.93 -20.50 6.53
N TYR A 172 10.94 -20.66 5.65
CA TYR A 172 9.57 -20.22 5.93
C TYR A 172 8.99 -20.96 7.14
N VAL A 173 9.06 -22.31 7.14
CA VAL A 173 8.52 -23.14 8.23
C VAL A 173 9.21 -22.91 9.57
N GLN A 174 10.49 -22.50 9.58
CA GLN A 174 11.18 -22.12 10.82
C GLN A 174 10.54 -20.91 11.51
N ASN A 175 9.97 -19.98 10.73
CA ASN A 175 9.29 -18.80 11.26
C ASN A 175 7.76 -19.01 11.40
N TYR A 176 7.19 -19.94 10.63
CA TYR A 176 5.75 -20.23 10.56
C TYR A 176 5.50 -21.74 10.65
N SER A 177 5.63 -22.28 11.87
CA SER A 177 5.69 -23.72 12.16
C SER A 177 4.40 -24.50 11.89
N GLU A 178 3.28 -23.80 11.73
CA GLU A 178 1.99 -24.40 11.37
C GLU A 178 1.92 -24.86 9.91
N THR A 179 2.92 -24.50 9.09
CA THR A 179 3.00 -24.90 7.68
C THR A 179 4.00 -26.03 7.49
N GLU A 180 3.65 -27.05 6.70
CA GLU A 180 4.57 -28.13 6.36
C GLU A 180 5.56 -27.74 5.25
N ILE A 181 6.78 -28.27 5.28
CA ILE A 181 7.77 -28.04 4.22
C ILE A 181 7.22 -28.56 2.89
N GLY A 182 7.27 -27.74 1.85
CA GLY A 182 6.78 -28.08 0.51
C GLY A 182 5.27 -27.87 0.32
N ALA A 183 4.54 -27.51 1.38
CA ALA A 183 3.13 -27.14 1.29
C ALA A 183 2.93 -25.96 0.33
N PRO A 184 1.87 -25.96 -0.48
CA PRO A 184 1.59 -24.84 -1.37
C PRO A 184 1.25 -23.57 -0.58
N LEU A 185 1.87 -22.46 -0.98
CA LEU A 185 1.63 -21.11 -0.48
C LEU A 185 1.01 -20.27 -1.61
N TYR A 186 -0.23 -20.57 -1.95
CA TYR A 186 -0.96 -19.78 -2.93
C TYR A 186 -1.38 -18.45 -2.31
N ALA A 187 -1.15 -17.35 -3.04
CA ALA A 187 -1.78 -16.07 -2.77
C ALA A 187 -3.14 -16.07 -3.49
N ASP A 188 -4.23 -16.15 -2.75
CA ASP A 188 -5.56 -15.86 -3.28
C ASP A 188 -5.83 -14.35 -3.22
N VAL A 189 -7.02 -13.93 -3.69
CA VAL A 189 -7.41 -12.51 -3.72
C VAL A 189 -7.35 -11.92 -2.30
N ALA A 190 -7.95 -12.62 -1.33
CA ALA A 190 -8.03 -12.16 0.05
C ALA A 190 -6.63 -11.99 0.67
N TYR A 191 -5.70 -12.92 0.42
CA TYR A 191 -4.32 -12.78 0.89
C TYR A 191 -3.61 -11.61 0.23
N VAL A 192 -3.78 -11.39 -1.08
CA VAL A 192 -3.15 -10.25 -1.77
C VAL A 192 -3.68 -8.92 -1.25
N GLU A 193 -4.99 -8.78 -1.10
CA GLU A 193 -5.62 -7.57 -0.56
C GLU A 193 -5.13 -7.30 0.88
N TRP A 194 -5.12 -8.33 1.72
CA TRP A 194 -4.57 -8.26 3.06
C TRP A 194 -3.09 -7.82 3.04
N ALA A 195 -2.25 -8.46 2.23
CA ALA A 195 -0.83 -8.15 2.14
C ALA A 195 -0.56 -6.72 1.67
N ILE A 196 -1.30 -6.25 0.66
CA ILE A 196 -1.22 -4.86 0.17
C ILE A 196 -1.57 -3.90 1.30
N GLU A 197 -2.67 -4.14 2.01
CA GLU A 197 -3.09 -3.28 3.12
C GLU A 197 -2.03 -3.23 4.24
N ARG A 198 -1.39 -4.34 4.59
CA ARG A 198 -0.32 -4.36 5.60
C ARG A 198 0.90 -3.53 5.18
N LEU A 199 1.32 -3.70 3.92
CA LEU A 199 2.45 -2.98 3.35
C LEU A 199 2.16 -1.47 3.28
N GLU A 200 0.98 -1.10 2.80
CA GLU A 200 0.51 0.28 2.72
C GLU A 200 0.43 0.92 4.11
N LEU A 201 -0.19 0.23 5.07
CA LEU A 201 -0.33 0.73 6.43
C LEU A 201 1.02 1.02 7.07
N LEU A 202 1.95 0.06 7.00
CA LEU A 202 3.29 0.25 7.53
C LEU A 202 4.02 1.39 6.82
N GLY A 203 3.85 1.51 5.50
CA GLY A 203 4.42 2.58 4.69
C GLY A 203 3.92 3.97 5.09
N VAL A 204 2.61 4.12 5.31
CA VAL A 204 1.98 5.37 5.77
C VAL A 204 2.41 5.73 7.19
N LEU A 205 2.49 4.75 8.09
CA LEU A 205 2.93 4.97 9.46
C LEU A 205 4.40 5.41 9.52
N PHE A 206 5.26 4.82 8.70
CA PHE A 206 6.67 5.22 8.59
C PHE A 206 6.80 6.62 7.99
N HIS A 207 6.06 6.91 6.93
CA HIS A 207 6.05 8.23 6.32
C HIS A 207 5.61 9.30 7.32
N THR A 208 4.49 9.07 8.01
CA THR A 208 3.99 9.93 9.09
C THR A 208 5.06 10.16 10.14
N GLN A 209 5.79 9.12 10.58
CA GLN A 209 6.82 9.27 11.60
C GLN A 209 8.01 10.14 11.16
N VAL A 210 8.40 10.05 9.89
CA VAL A 210 9.41 10.94 9.30
C VAL A 210 8.88 12.36 9.18
N TRP A 211 7.64 12.53 8.74
CA TRP A 211 7.02 13.85 8.59
C TRP A 211 6.87 14.55 9.94
N VAL A 212 6.34 13.90 10.99
CA VAL A 212 6.28 14.44 12.36
C VAL A 212 7.63 14.99 12.81
N LYS A 213 8.73 14.31 12.47
CA LYS A 213 10.08 14.67 12.90
C LYS A 213 10.59 15.96 12.25
N PHE A 214 10.21 16.23 11.00
CA PHE A 214 10.73 17.34 10.21
C PHE A 214 9.69 18.43 9.91
N ALA A 215 8.42 18.19 10.22
CA ALA A 215 7.34 19.12 9.98
C ALA A 215 7.59 20.45 10.70
N LEU A 216 7.64 21.52 9.93
CA LEU A 216 7.66 22.89 10.45
C LEU A 216 6.34 23.24 11.14
N ASN A 217 5.25 22.63 10.67
CA ASN A 217 3.90 22.81 11.19
C ASN A 217 3.27 21.45 11.49
N GLN A 218 3.12 21.12 12.77
CA GLN A 218 2.52 19.85 13.20
C GLN A 218 1.04 19.73 12.82
N LYS A 219 0.34 20.87 12.59
CA LYS A 219 -1.07 20.85 12.19
C LYS A 219 -1.29 20.21 10.83
N GLU A 220 -0.38 20.41 9.89
CA GLU A 220 -0.46 19.79 8.55
C GLU A 220 -0.39 18.26 8.64
N VAL A 221 0.46 17.73 9.53
CA VAL A 221 0.54 16.29 9.77
C VAL A 221 -0.73 15.75 10.41
N ILE A 222 -1.26 16.47 11.39
CA ILE A 222 -2.52 16.14 12.07
C ILE A 222 -3.67 16.08 11.06
N ASP A 223 -3.78 17.05 10.16
CA ASP A 223 -4.85 17.14 9.17
C ASP A 223 -4.73 16.06 8.09
N ALA A 224 -3.54 15.86 7.54
CA ALA A 224 -3.32 14.83 6.54
C ALA A 224 -3.60 13.42 7.10
N LEU A 225 -3.20 13.15 8.35
CA LEU A 225 -3.46 11.88 9.00
C LEU A 225 -4.94 11.68 9.32
N GLU A 226 -5.64 12.73 9.75
CA GLU A 226 -7.08 12.72 10.00
C GLU A 226 -7.87 12.41 8.74
N ILE A 227 -7.58 13.11 7.63
CA ILE A 227 -8.18 12.88 6.33
C ILE A 227 -7.94 11.43 5.89
N THR A 228 -6.69 10.95 5.94
CA THR A 228 -6.34 9.59 5.51
C THR A 228 -7.06 8.54 6.37
N ALA A 229 -7.12 8.73 7.69
CA ALA A 229 -7.80 7.82 8.61
C ALA A 229 -9.32 7.82 8.37
N PHE A 230 -9.90 8.97 8.06
CA PHE A 230 -11.33 9.12 7.80
C PHE A 230 -11.73 8.53 6.44
N GLU A 231 -10.94 8.71 5.38
CA GLU A 231 -11.14 8.05 4.09
C GLU A 231 -11.12 6.53 4.25
N ALA A 232 -10.12 5.99 4.95
CA ALA A 232 -10.05 4.56 5.28
C ALA A 232 -11.27 4.08 6.10
N LEU A 233 -11.80 4.92 6.98
CA LEU A 233 -13.01 4.62 7.75
C LEU A 233 -14.25 4.51 6.84
N LYS A 234 -14.40 5.43 5.88
CA LYS A 234 -15.50 5.40 4.89
C LYS A 234 -15.43 4.15 4.01
N ASP A 235 -14.21 3.78 3.62
CA ASP A 235 -13.91 2.60 2.80
C ASP A 235 -13.98 1.28 3.58
N GLN A 236 -14.37 1.32 4.86
CA GLN A 236 -14.51 0.15 5.72
C GLN A 236 -13.19 -0.62 5.93
N ARG A 237 -12.06 0.07 5.77
CA ARG A 237 -10.72 -0.46 6.04
C ARG A 237 -10.44 -0.33 7.54
N TRP A 238 -11.18 -1.08 8.36
CA TRP A 238 -11.24 -0.89 9.81
C TRP A 238 -9.88 -0.97 10.51
N VAL A 239 -9.09 -2.00 10.19
CA VAL A 239 -7.76 -2.19 10.78
C VAL A 239 -6.82 -1.04 10.41
N PHE A 240 -6.88 -0.59 9.15
CA PHE A 240 -6.08 0.52 8.66
C PHE A 240 -6.47 1.83 9.35
N SER A 241 -7.77 2.16 9.35
CA SER A 241 -8.31 3.36 9.99
C SER A 241 -8.00 3.39 11.49
N ARG A 242 -8.17 2.26 12.19
CA ARG A 242 -7.87 2.13 13.62
C ARG A 242 -6.41 2.44 13.92
N ALA A 243 -5.48 1.81 13.20
CA ALA A 243 -4.06 2.04 13.38
C ALA A 243 -3.66 3.50 13.11
N LEU A 244 -4.27 4.15 12.12
CA LEU A 244 -4.02 5.57 11.86
C LEU A 244 -4.60 6.47 12.96
N TYR A 245 -5.80 6.19 13.48
CA TYR A 245 -6.36 6.95 14.61
C TYR A 245 -5.59 6.71 15.91
N GLU A 246 -5.13 5.49 16.19
CA GLU A 246 -4.21 5.21 17.30
C GLU A 246 -2.96 6.06 17.18
N LYS A 247 -2.37 6.15 15.97
CA LYS A 247 -1.22 7.03 15.72
C LYS A 247 -1.57 8.51 15.89
N TRP A 248 -2.74 8.93 15.40
CA TRP A 248 -3.22 10.31 15.50
C TRP A 248 -3.36 10.76 16.95
N THR A 249 -3.85 9.90 17.85
CA THR A 249 -3.97 10.22 19.29
C THR A 249 -2.63 10.44 20.00
N GLN A 250 -1.51 10.03 19.40
CA GLN A 250 -0.17 10.32 19.92
C GLN A 250 0.34 11.73 19.54
N LEU A 251 -0.36 12.44 18.65
CA LEU A 251 -0.03 13.80 18.24
C LEU A 251 -0.62 14.84 19.21
N PRO A 252 -0.13 16.10 19.21
CA PRO A 252 -0.64 17.15 20.08
C PRO A 252 -2.01 17.67 19.60
N LEU A 253 -3.04 16.86 19.78
CA LEU A 253 -4.42 17.16 19.37
C LEU A 253 -5.08 18.21 20.29
N SER A 254 -5.95 19.03 19.71
CA SER A 254 -6.94 19.81 20.45
C SER A 254 -7.96 18.91 21.14
N GLN A 255 -8.74 19.48 22.06
CA GLN A 255 -9.79 18.74 22.75
C GLN A 255 -10.85 18.21 21.77
N ALA A 256 -11.22 18.97 20.74
CA ALA A 256 -12.20 18.55 19.75
C ALA A 256 -11.67 17.38 18.89
N GLU A 257 -10.43 17.50 18.39
CA GLU A 257 -9.76 16.44 17.63
C GLU A 257 -9.63 15.16 18.46
N SER A 258 -9.27 15.27 19.75
CA SER A 258 -9.16 14.11 20.64
C SER A 258 -10.49 13.37 20.84
N HIS A 259 -11.60 14.10 21.00
CA HIS A 259 -12.92 13.47 21.09
C HIS A 259 -13.32 12.82 19.76
N MET A 260 -13.03 13.46 18.64
CA MET A 260 -13.32 12.89 17.31
C MET A 260 -12.52 11.61 17.07
N ALA A 261 -11.23 11.59 17.44
CA ALA A 261 -10.38 10.41 17.38
C ALA A 261 -11.00 9.24 18.15
N LYS A 262 -11.48 9.53 19.36
CA LYS A 262 -12.10 8.54 20.24
C LYS A 262 -13.39 7.98 19.64
N VAL A 263 -14.24 8.84 19.10
CA VAL A 263 -15.48 8.43 18.40
C VAL A 263 -15.14 7.50 17.24
N ASN A 264 -14.20 7.88 16.38
CA ASN A 264 -13.87 7.10 15.20
C ASN A 264 -13.14 5.79 15.56
N LEU A 265 -12.32 5.77 16.62
CA LEU A 265 -11.77 4.52 17.18
C LEU A 265 -12.88 3.58 17.63
N TRP A 266 -13.90 4.06 18.35
CA TRP A 266 -15.02 3.21 18.73
C TRP A 266 -15.83 2.70 17.55
N ILE A 267 -15.94 3.46 16.46
CA ILE A 267 -16.53 2.96 15.20
C ILE A 267 -15.70 1.76 14.72
N THR A 268 -14.39 1.90 14.57
CA THR A 268 -13.54 0.78 14.10
C THR A 268 -13.64 -0.45 15.00
N SER A 269 -13.60 -0.27 16.33
CA SER A 269 -13.73 -1.36 17.30
C SER A 269 -15.11 -2.02 17.28
N LYS A 270 -16.18 -1.25 17.09
CA LYS A 270 -17.55 -1.79 16.95
C LYS A 270 -17.70 -2.63 15.69
N GLU A 271 -17.11 -2.20 14.58
CA GLU A 271 -17.18 -2.93 13.32
C GLU A 271 -16.35 -4.22 13.35
N GLU A 272 -15.17 -4.19 13.98
CA GLU A 272 -14.30 -5.37 14.09
C GLU A 272 -14.78 -6.39 15.13
N HIS A 273 -15.34 -5.92 16.25
CA HIS A 273 -15.56 -6.76 17.45
C HIS A 273 -16.99 -6.71 18.00
N GLY A 274 -17.87 -5.94 17.37
CA GLY A 274 -19.27 -5.76 17.78
C GLY A 274 -19.47 -4.74 18.90
N LEU A 275 -20.74 -4.39 19.14
CA LEU A 275 -21.15 -3.38 20.12
C LEU A 275 -20.60 -3.65 21.54
N ALA A 276 -20.54 -4.92 21.95
CA ALA A 276 -20.07 -5.31 23.27
C ALA A 276 -18.62 -4.85 23.56
N ALA A 277 -17.79 -4.68 22.53
CA ALA A 277 -16.41 -4.24 22.67
C ALA A 277 -16.27 -2.77 23.10
N ILE A 278 -17.27 -1.93 22.83
CA ILE A 278 -17.21 -0.49 23.10
C ILE A 278 -18.26 -0.02 24.12
N GLN A 279 -19.27 -0.85 24.40
CA GLN A 279 -20.47 -0.42 25.12
C GLN A 279 -20.17 0.22 26.48
N SER A 280 -19.37 -0.43 27.31
CA SER A 280 -19.04 0.06 28.66
C SER A 280 -18.29 1.39 28.63
N GLU A 281 -17.34 1.55 27.70
CA GLU A 281 -16.56 2.77 27.55
C GLU A 281 -17.41 3.94 27.05
N VAL A 282 -18.29 3.69 26.07
CA VAL A 282 -19.18 4.71 25.50
C VAL A 282 -20.30 5.09 26.47
N GLU A 283 -20.80 4.15 27.27
CA GLU A 283 -21.76 4.43 28.34
C GLU A 283 -21.13 5.30 29.44
N ALA A 284 -19.87 5.04 29.79
CA ALA A 284 -19.11 5.80 30.79
C ALA A 284 -18.51 7.12 30.27
N TRP A 285 -18.61 7.38 28.95
CA TRP A 285 -18.05 8.59 28.35
C TRP A 285 -18.81 9.83 28.82
N ASP A 286 -18.14 10.63 29.65
CA ASP A 286 -18.66 11.92 30.11
C ASP A 286 -18.56 12.96 28.99
N ILE A 287 -19.72 13.36 28.49
CA ILE A 287 -19.90 14.40 27.49
C ILE A 287 -20.61 15.63 28.08
N SER A 288 -20.74 15.70 29.41
CA SER A 288 -21.37 16.84 30.07
C SER A 288 -20.59 18.13 29.79
N GLY A 289 -21.30 19.17 29.35
CA GLY A 289 -20.67 20.43 28.94
C GLY A 289 -19.87 20.37 27.63
N SER A 290 -19.92 19.26 26.90
CA SER A 290 -19.30 19.12 25.57
C SER A 290 -20.27 19.50 24.45
N ASP A 291 -19.78 19.56 23.20
CA ASP A 291 -20.62 19.81 22.03
C ASP A 291 -21.74 18.74 21.91
N GLU A 292 -22.96 19.17 21.57
CA GLU A 292 -24.12 18.29 21.40
C GLU A 292 -23.89 17.21 20.33
N LEU A 293 -22.95 17.45 19.40
CA LEU A 293 -22.47 16.46 18.45
C LEU A 293 -22.05 15.14 19.12
N TYR A 294 -21.39 15.21 20.28
CA TYR A 294 -20.95 14.02 21.01
C TYR A 294 -22.11 13.26 21.65
N SER A 295 -23.24 13.94 21.92
CA SER A 295 -24.47 13.27 22.35
C SER A 295 -25.06 12.45 21.20
N LEU A 296 -25.06 12.99 19.98
CA LEU A 296 -25.47 12.22 18.79
C LEU A 296 -24.53 11.03 18.56
N ALA A 297 -23.22 11.23 18.66
CA ALA A 297 -22.23 10.17 18.49
C ALA A 297 -22.43 9.03 19.50
N ARG A 298 -22.62 9.35 20.78
CA ARG A 298 -22.90 8.35 21.82
C ARG A 298 -24.16 7.55 21.52
N LEU A 299 -25.23 8.20 21.08
CA LEU A 299 -26.49 7.54 20.71
C LEU A 299 -26.29 6.58 19.52
N CYS A 300 -25.58 7.02 18.48
CA CYS A 300 -25.33 6.19 17.30
C CYS A 300 -24.40 5.00 17.60
N LEU A 301 -23.34 5.22 18.38
CA LEU A 301 -22.44 4.15 18.80
C LEU A 301 -23.16 3.05 19.59
N LEU A 302 -24.15 3.42 20.43
CA LEU A 302 -24.95 2.51 21.24
C LEU A 302 -26.22 1.98 20.54
N ASP A 303 -26.37 2.19 19.23
CA ASP A 303 -27.55 1.78 18.44
C ASP A 303 -28.89 2.34 18.98
N GLN A 304 -28.84 3.50 19.64
CA GLN A 304 -30.01 4.20 20.18
C GLN A 304 -30.64 5.12 19.12
N VAL A 305 -31.06 4.52 18.01
CA VAL A 305 -31.53 5.20 16.79
C VAL A 305 -32.68 6.19 17.08
N ASP A 306 -33.64 5.81 17.93
CA ASP A 306 -34.75 6.69 18.30
C ASP A 306 -34.31 7.97 19.05
N GLY A 307 -33.26 7.86 19.86
CA GLY A 307 -32.67 9.02 20.52
C GLY A 307 -31.95 9.90 19.51
N ALA A 308 -31.19 9.29 18.60
CA ALA A 308 -30.43 10.00 17.57
C ALA A 308 -31.35 10.83 16.65
N PHE A 309 -32.47 10.27 16.17
CA PHE A 309 -33.44 11.02 15.35
C PHE A 309 -34.13 12.17 16.08
N LYS A 310 -34.24 12.14 17.41
CA LYS A 310 -34.78 13.28 18.18
C LYS A 310 -33.81 14.45 18.22
N LEU A 311 -32.51 14.16 18.19
CA LEU A 311 -31.45 15.17 18.28
C LEU A 311 -31.02 15.70 16.91
N LEU A 312 -31.05 14.84 15.88
CA LEU A 312 -30.55 15.12 14.54
C LEU A 312 -31.11 16.43 13.92
N PRO A 313 -32.43 16.73 13.95
CA PRO A 313 -32.95 17.96 13.35
C PRO A 313 -32.34 19.22 13.96
N ALA A 314 -32.20 19.26 15.29
CA ALA A 314 -31.61 20.40 15.99
C ALA A 314 -30.12 20.59 15.68
N LEU A 315 -29.39 19.51 15.37
CA LEU A 315 -27.99 19.58 14.97
C LEU A 315 -27.82 20.04 13.52
N ILE A 316 -28.74 19.66 12.63
CA ILE A 316 -28.79 20.16 11.25
C ILE A 316 -29.11 21.67 11.26
N ASP A 317 -30.16 22.09 11.98
CA ASP A 317 -30.58 23.50 12.07
C ASP A 317 -29.51 24.43 12.64
N ARG A 318 -28.51 23.89 13.35
CA ARG A 318 -27.39 24.62 13.98
C ARG A 318 -26.07 24.47 13.22
N ASP A 319 -26.10 23.91 12.01
CA ASP A 319 -24.93 23.65 11.17
C ASP A 319 -23.86 22.77 11.86
N LYS A 320 -24.28 21.87 12.76
CA LYS A 320 -23.40 20.89 13.44
C LYS A 320 -23.25 19.59 12.67
N ILE A 321 -24.25 19.25 11.87
CA ILE A 321 -24.24 18.13 10.92
C ILE A 321 -24.71 18.69 9.58
N ASP A 322 -23.84 18.63 8.59
CA ASP A 322 -24.15 19.02 7.22
C ASP A 322 -24.52 17.79 6.36
N GLY A 323 -24.85 18.03 5.09
CA GLY A 323 -25.21 16.99 4.14
C GLY A 323 -24.08 15.99 3.90
N ARG A 324 -22.84 16.46 3.89
CA ARG A 324 -21.64 15.64 3.77
C ARG A 324 -21.56 14.64 4.91
N ALA A 325 -21.57 15.12 6.16
CA ALA A 325 -21.48 14.28 7.34
C ALA A 325 -22.63 13.26 7.37
N LEU A 326 -23.86 13.69 7.06
CA LEU A 326 -25.02 12.80 7.04
C LEU A 326 -24.91 11.71 5.97
N ALA A 327 -24.37 12.04 4.80
CA ALA A 327 -24.18 11.11 3.69
C ALA A 327 -23.00 10.15 3.91
N THR A 328 -21.86 10.64 4.42
CA THR A 328 -20.59 9.91 4.34
C THR A 328 -20.06 9.42 5.68
N TRP A 329 -20.35 10.07 6.81
CA TRP A 329 -19.73 9.70 8.09
C TRP A 329 -20.19 8.31 8.54
N PRO A 330 -19.29 7.32 8.72
CA PRO A 330 -19.69 5.96 9.09
C PRO A 330 -20.48 5.84 10.40
N LEU A 331 -20.28 6.78 11.34
CA LEU A 331 -21.05 6.89 12.58
C LEU A 331 -22.56 6.91 12.36
N LEU A 332 -23.00 7.57 11.28
CA LEU A 332 -24.41 7.80 10.98
C LEU A 332 -25.01 6.72 10.06
N ARG A 333 -24.25 5.66 9.75
CA ARG A 333 -24.73 4.53 8.92
C ARG A 333 -26.03 3.91 9.45
N PRO A 334 -26.20 3.66 10.77
CA PRO A 334 -27.47 3.14 11.28
C PRO A 334 -28.66 4.07 11.01
N LEU A 335 -28.44 5.38 10.96
CA LEU A 335 -29.51 6.34 10.63
C LEU A 335 -29.83 6.27 9.14
N ARG A 336 -28.81 6.16 8.28
CA ARG A 336 -28.99 6.01 6.81
C ARG A 336 -29.75 4.74 6.43
N GLU A 337 -29.66 3.69 7.24
CA GLU A 337 -30.39 2.43 7.04
C GLU A 337 -31.85 2.49 7.55
N ASP A 338 -32.22 3.51 8.33
CA ASP A 338 -33.58 3.70 8.87
C ASP A 338 -34.45 4.55 7.91
N PRO A 339 -35.71 4.15 7.63
CA PRO A 339 -36.60 4.89 6.73
C PRO A 339 -36.83 6.36 7.08
N ARG A 340 -36.68 6.77 8.36
CA ARG A 340 -36.85 8.15 8.81
C ARG A 340 -35.83 9.11 8.21
N ILE A 341 -34.67 8.62 7.75
CA ILE A 341 -33.65 9.46 7.12
C ILE A 341 -34.14 10.19 5.86
N ASN A 342 -35.21 9.68 5.24
CA ASN A 342 -35.79 10.29 4.05
C ASN A 342 -36.30 11.73 4.30
N GLU A 343 -36.65 12.07 5.55
CA GLU A 343 -37.02 13.43 5.97
C GLU A 343 -35.85 14.43 5.81
N HIS A 344 -34.61 13.93 5.75
CA HIS A 344 -33.38 14.72 5.58
C HIS A 344 -32.69 14.46 4.23
N SER A 345 -33.40 13.89 3.26
CA SER A 345 -32.80 13.50 1.98
C SER A 345 -32.39 14.68 1.09
N GLU A 346 -32.99 15.85 1.26
CA GLU A 346 -32.67 17.06 0.48
C GLU A 346 -31.26 17.55 0.78
N ILE A 347 -30.91 17.69 2.06
CA ILE A 347 -29.58 18.15 2.51
C ILE A 347 -28.47 17.19 2.04
N MET A 348 -28.73 15.88 2.00
CA MET A 348 -27.79 14.91 1.46
C MET A 348 -27.66 15.00 -0.07
N ARG A 349 -28.76 15.27 -0.79
CA ARG A 349 -28.74 15.41 -2.25
C ARG A 349 -27.99 16.65 -2.71
N GLU A 350 -28.10 17.76 -1.98
CA GLU A 350 -27.33 18.98 -2.26
C GLU A 350 -25.84 18.67 -2.25
N TYR A 351 -25.34 18.02 -1.19
CA TYR A 351 -23.95 17.56 -1.14
C TYR A 351 -23.57 16.62 -2.30
N LEU A 352 -24.38 15.58 -2.56
CA LEU A 352 -24.08 14.61 -3.61
C LEU A 352 -24.08 15.24 -5.01
N HIS A 353 -24.87 16.29 -5.23
CA HIS A 353 -24.85 17.03 -6.48
C HIS A 353 -23.54 17.81 -6.63
N ASP A 354 -23.16 18.57 -5.59
CA ASP A 354 -21.94 19.37 -5.56
C ASP A 354 -20.69 18.49 -5.75
N GLU A 355 -20.63 17.34 -5.07
CA GLU A 355 -19.52 16.38 -5.17
C GLU A 355 -19.37 15.80 -6.59
N ASN A 356 -20.49 15.53 -7.27
CA ASN A 356 -20.48 15.04 -8.64
C ASN A 356 -20.00 16.11 -9.63
N GLU A 357 -20.35 17.38 -9.42
CA GLU A 357 -19.86 18.48 -10.25
C GLU A 357 -18.36 18.72 -10.07
N ILE A 358 -17.86 18.70 -8.83
CA ILE A 358 -16.43 18.82 -8.52
C ILE A 358 -15.65 17.66 -9.17
N SER A 359 -16.11 16.43 -8.98
CA SER A 359 -15.47 15.23 -9.57
C SER A 359 -15.48 15.24 -11.10
N ALA A 360 -16.44 15.91 -11.73
CA ALA A 360 -16.47 16.08 -13.17
C ALA A 360 -15.47 17.15 -13.63
N ALA A 361 -15.32 18.24 -12.89
CA ALA A 361 -14.36 19.30 -13.17
C ALA A 361 -12.91 18.81 -13.04
N GLU A 362 -12.58 18.10 -11.95
CA GLU A 362 -11.23 17.53 -11.74
C GLU A 362 -10.84 16.55 -12.86
N ARG A 363 -11.78 15.73 -13.34
CA ARG A 363 -11.55 14.84 -14.49
C ARG A 363 -11.22 15.60 -15.76
N LEU A 364 -11.91 16.71 -16.03
CA LEU A 364 -11.65 17.56 -17.18
C LEU A 364 -10.28 18.26 -17.08
N GLU A 365 -9.86 18.64 -15.87
CA GLU A 365 -8.55 19.26 -15.64
C GLU A 365 -7.40 18.27 -15.86
N VAL A 366 -7.50 17.06 -15.31
CA VAL A 366 -6.52 15.99 -15.54
C VAL A 366 -6.45 15.59 -17.03
N GLU A 367 -7.59 15.51 -17.71
CA GLU A 367 -7.64 15.27 -19.16
C GLU A 367 -6.96 16.40 -19.95
N ALA A 368 -7.12 17.65 -19.54
CA ALA A 368 -6.48 18.81 -20.16
C ALA A 368 -4.96 18.84 -19.93
N GLU A 369 -4.49 18.57 -18.70
CA GLU A 369 -3.06 18.46 -18.39
C GLU A 369 -2.40 17.33 -19.19
N THR A 370 -3.06 16.16 -19.24
CA THR A 370 -2.57 15.01 -20.02
C THR A 370 -2.50 15.32 -21.52
N ALA A 371 -3.47 16.09 -22.05
CA ALA A 371 -3.46 16.52 -23.44
C ALA A 371 -2.37 17.55 -23.75
N MET A 372 -2.09 18.47 -22.81
CA MET A 372 -1.00 19.45 -22.93
C MET A 372 0.38 18.79 -22.91
N ASP A 373 0.58 17.75 -22.09
CA ASP A 373 1.82 16.97 -22.06
C ASP A 373 2.03 16.14 -23.35
N LEU A 374 0.96 15.72 -24.01
CA LEU A 374 1.04 15.04 -25.31
C LEU A 374 1.38 16.00 -26.46
N ASP A 375 0.86 17.23 -26.44
CA ASP A 375 1.18 18.27 -27.44
C ASP A 375 2.62 18.79 -27.28
N SER A 376 3.13 18.91 -26.06
CA SER A 376 4.54 19.27 -25.82
C SER A 376 5.48 18.18 -26.36
N PHE A 377 5.14 16.91 -26.15
CA PHE A 377 5.91 15.76 -26.63
C PHE A 377 5.89 15.62 -28.17
N THR A 378 4.78 15.95 -28.83
CA THR A 378 4.72 15.92 -30.31
C THR A 378 5.44 17.10 -30.95
N SER A 379 5.54 18.25 -30.27
CA SER A 379 6.30 19.41 -30.77
C SER A 379 7.83 19.18 -30.79
N GLU A 380 8.40 18.51 -29.77
CA GLU A 380 9.84 18.19 -29.70
C GLU A 380 10.26 17.10 -30.71
N VAL A 381 9.36 16.18 -31.04
CA VAL A 381 9.64 15.11 -32.03
C VAL A 381 9.57 15.62 -33.47
N ILE A 382 8.83 16.70 -33.75
CA ILE A 382 8.73 17.27 -35.10
C ILE A 382 9.91 18.24 -35.39
N ASP A 383 10.48 18.89 -34.37
CA ASP A 383 11.61 19.84 -34.56
C ASP A 383 12.99 19.16 -34.74
N SER A 384 13.09 17.85 -34.47
CA SER A 384 14.32 17.06 -34.69
C SER A 384 14.38 16.35 -36.07
N GLY A 385 13.41 16.60 -36.96
CA GLY A 385 13.16 15.80 -38.16
C GLY A 385 13.44 16.44 -39.52
N THR A 386 14.04 17.63 -39.61
CA THR A 386 14.35 18.27 -40.91
C THR A 386 15.76 18.85 -40.97
N ASP A 387 16.76 18.01 -41.14
CA ASP A 387 17.98 18.38 -41.85
C ASP A 387 18.71 17.12 -42.33
N GLY A 388 18.65 16.84 -43.64
CA GLY A 388 19.40 15.72 -44.21
C GLY A 388 18.92 15.13 -45.52
N THR A 389 18.49 15.92 -46.50
CA THR A 389 18.45 15.48 -47.91
C THR A 389 19.43 16.32 -48.73
N GLY A 390 20.70 15.93 -48.69
CA GLY A 390 21.72 16.42 -49.63
C GLY A 390 21.52 15.80 -51.00
N GLU A 391 21.26 16.64 -52.00
CA GLU A 391 21.33 16.29 -53.43
C GLU A 391 22.78 15.93 -53.84
N PRO A 392 22.99 15.02 -54.79
CA PRO A 392 24.33 14.71 -55.29
C PRO A 392 24.74 15.71 -56.40
N GLU A 393 25.82 16.45 -56.17
CA GLU A 393 26.51 17.25 -57.19
C GLU A 393 27.17 16.35 -58.25
N VAL A 394 26.72 16.49 -59.50
CA VAL A 394 27.42 16.01 -60.69
C VAL A 394 28.36 17.12 -61.16
N THR A 395 29.67 16.92 -61.01
CA THR A 395 30.68 17.81 -61.61
C THR A 395 31.32 17.16 -62.84
N THR A 396 31.17 17.86 -63.97
CA THR A 396 31.85 17.61 -65.23
C THR A 396 33.19 18.34 -65.30
N SER A 397 34.19 17.63 -65.84
CA SER A 397 35.35 18.14 -66.61
C SER A 397 36.50 18.83 -65.88
N GLY A 398 37.72 18.32 -66.12
CA GLY A 398 39.01 18.91 -65.78
C GLY A 398 40.11 17.88 -65.74
#